data_AF-A0A2Z5JK20-F1
#
_entry.id   AF-A0A2Z5JK20-F1
#
_cell.length_a   1.000
_cell.length_b   1.000
_cell.length_c   1.000
_cell.angle_alpha   90.00
_cell.angle_beta   90.00
_cell.angle_gamma   90.00
#
_symmetry.space_group_name_H-M   'P 1'
#
loop_
_entity.id
_entity.type
_entity.pdbx_description
1 polymer ?
#
loop_
_entity_poly.entity_id
_entity_poly.type
_entity_poly.pdbx_seq_one_letter_code
_entity_poly.pdbx_strand_id
1 'polypeptide(L)'
;MDPITAVAVAGVALVVKGALETTGQEAGRAGWGGGARLVERLRARFRGDTNAEGALDRVQQRPGDTAAQEELTRMLLAHMLRDRDFEAEIRSTVDDAVAAQGGRSQVNAAVIKNAQVFNEKVEVQGDWNIS
;
A
#
# COMPACT_ATOMS: atom_id res chain seq x y z
N MET A 1 -19.53 1.84 10.44
CA MET A 1 -18.94 1.97 9.10
C MET A 1 -18.68 0.57 8.60
N ASP A 2 -19.11 0.24 7.39
CA ASP A 2 -18.84 -1.07 6.78
C ASP A 2 -17.34 -1.20 6.41
N PRO A 3 -16.79 -2.42 6.40
CA PRO A 3 -15.35 -2.64 6.20
C PRO A 3 -14.82 -2.11 4.87
N ILE A 4 -15.64 -2.16 3.82
CA ILE A 4 -15.24 -1.71 2.48
C ILE A 4 -15.19 -0.18 2.39
N THR A 5 -16.15 0.52 3.02
CA THR A 5 -16.11 1.99 3.15
C THR A 5 -14.93 2.45 3.99
N ALA A 6 -14.57 1.73 5.06
CA ALA A 6 -13.37 2.06 5.84
C ALA A 6 -12.09 1.97 5.00
N VAL A 7 -11.96 0.94 4.18
CA VAL A 7 -10.83 0.78 3.24
C VAL A 7 -10.82 1.88 2.18
N ALA A 8 -11.99 2.24 1.63
CA ALA A 8 -12.08 3.33 0.64
C ALA A 8 -11.65 4.68 1.24
N VAL A 9 -12.14 5.02 2.45
CA VAL A 9 -11.74 6.24 3.17
C VAL A 9 -10.24 6.25 3.46
N ALA A 10 -9.69 5.14 3.93
CA ALA A 10 -8.25 5.01 4.17
C ALA A 10 -7.43 5.16 2.88
N GLY A 11 -7.89 4.55 1.78
CA GLY A 11 -7.27 4.70 0.45
C GLY A 11 -7.23 6.15 -0.01
N VAL A 12 -8.32 6.90 0.15
CA VAL A 12 -8.34 8.35 -0.16
C VAL A 12 -7.40 9.14 0.74
N ALA A 13 -7.34 8.83 2.04
CA ALA A 13 -6.40 9.47 2.95
C ALA A 13 -4.94 9.24 2.54
N LEU A 14 -4.59 8.07 2.01
CA LEU A 14 -3.26 7.78 1.46
C LEU A 14 -2.96 8.61 0.21
N VAL A 15 -3.95 8.81 -0.67
CA VAL A 15 -3.81 9.68 -1.85
C VAL A 15 -3.59 11.14 -1.44
N VAL A 16 -4.41 11.65 -0.51
CA VAL A 16 -4.28 13.01 0.03
C VAL A 16 -2.90 13.22 0.65
N LYS A 17 -2.46 12.26 1.46
CA LYS A 17 -1.14 12.30 2.08
C LYS A 17 -0.02 12.33 1.03
N GLY A 18 -0.07 11.45 0.02
CA GLY A 18 0.90 11.46 -1.07
C GLY A 18 0.95 12.79 -1.82
N ALA A 19 -0.22 13.39 -2.07
CA ALA A 19 -0.30 14.71 -2.72
C ALA A 19 0.34 15.83 -1.87
N LEU A 20 0.09 15.85 -0.56
CA LEU A 20 0.70 16.80 0.37
C LEU A 20 2.23 16.66 0.43
N GLU A 21 2.73 15.41 0.47
CA GLU A 21 4.17 15.12 0.50
C GLU A 21 4.87 15.59 -0.79
N THR A 22 4.24 15.40 -1.96
CA THR A 22 4.80 15.87 -3.24
C THR A 22 4.84 17.39 -3.40
N THR A 23 3.91 18.10 -2.75
CA THR A 23 3.81 19.57 -2.83
C THR A 23 4.76 20.28 -1.86
N GLY A 24 5.18 19.60 -0.78
CA GLY A 24 5.91 20.18 0.36
C GLY A 24 7.43 20.35 0.22
N GLN A 25 8.05 20.15 -0.95
CA GLN A 25 9.52 20.25 -1.16
C GLN A 25 10.41 19.25 -0.37
N GLU A 26 9.86 18.24 0.32
CA GLU A 26 10.64 17.06 0.79
C GLU A 26 10.64 15.92 -0.25
N ALA A 27 10.79 16.24 -1.53
CA ALA A 27 10.97 15.24 -2.59
C ALA A 27 12.31 14.46 -2.47
N GLY A 28 13.14 14.79 -1.49
CA GLY A 28 14.49 14.28 -1.31
C GLY A 28 14.64 13.44 -0.06
N ARG A 29 14.48 12.12 -0.24
CA ARG A 29 14.93 11.03 0.66
C ARG A 29 13.90 10.54 1.68
N ALA A 30 13.52 9.28 1.46
CA ALA A 30 12.96 8.34 2.44
C ALA A 30 11.47 8.46 2.79
N GLY A 31 10.70 7.63 2.08
CA GLY A 31 9.48 7.02 2.60
C GLY A 31 8.27 7.33 1.72
N TRP A 32 7.44 6.33 1.46
CA TRP A 32 6.16 6.40 0.73
C TRP A 32 6.18 6.09 -0.77
N GLY A 33 6.79 4.96 -1.15
CA GLY A 33 6.48 4.29 -2.42
C GLY A 33 5.02 3.82 -2.54
N GLY A 34 4.29 3.68 -1.43
CA GLY A 34 2.90 3.20 -1.40
C GLY A 34 1.88 4.18 -1.97
N GLY A 35 1.96 5.48 -1.63
CA GLY A 35 1.00 6.48 -2.11
C GLY A 35 1.09 6.74 -3.61
N ALA A 36 2.31 6.84 -4.16
CA ALA A 36 2.53 6.99 -5.59
C ALA A 36 2.06 5.75 -6.39
N ARG A 37 2.34 4.54 -5.86
CA ARG A 37 1.85 3.28 -6.47
C ARG A 37 0.33 3.19 -6.44
N LEU A 38 -0.30 3.57 -5.34
CA LEU A 38 -1.76 3.61 -5.21
C LEU A 38 -2.37 4.57 -6.23
N VAL A 39 -1.84 5.79 -6.36
CA VAL A 39 -2.28 6.76 -7.37
C VAL A 39 -2.19 6.22 -8.79
N GLU A 40 -1.04 5.66 -9.17
CA GLU A 40 -0.86 5.10 -10.52
C GLU A 40 -1.83 3.95 -10.79
N ARG A 41 -2.10 3.14 -9.76
CA ARG A 41 -3.05 2.04 -9.86
C ARG A 41 -4.49 2.55 -10.00
N LEU A 42 -4.87 3.56 -9.23
CA LEU A 42 -6.18 4.21 -9.34
C LEU A 42 -6.35 4.85 -10.72
N ARG A 43 -5.34 5.54 -11.25
CA ARG A 43 -5.35 6.08 -12.63
C ARG A 43 -5.56 4.97 -13.67
N ALA A 44 -4.87 3.86 -13.53
CA ALA A 44 -5.05 2.72 -14.43
C ALA A 44 -6.47 2.13 -14.33
N ARG A 45 -7.03 2.03 -13.12
CA ARG A 45 -8.38 1.46 -12.91
C ARG A 45 -9.49 2.38 -13.37
N PHE A 46 -9.33 3.69 -13.14
CA PHE A 46 -10.31 4.71 -13.50
C PHE A 46 -10.25 5.09 -14.98
N ARG A 47 -9.30 4.55 -15.75
CA ARG A 47 -9.19 4.82 -17.18
C ARG A 47 -10.54 4.58 -17.89
N GLY A 48 -11.09 5.65 -18.46
CA GLY A 48 -12.39 5.63 -19.16
C GLY A 48 -13.59 6.00 -18.28
N ASP A 49 -13.38 6.29 -16.99
CA ASP A 49 -14.34 6.88 -16.06
C ASP A 49 -13.92 8.32 -15.74
N THR A 50 -14.40 9.25 -16.57
CA THR A 50 -14.01 10.67 -16.50
C THR A 50 -14.33 11.31 -15.15
N ASN A 51 -15.35 10.83 -14.45
CA ASN A 51 -15.71 11.35 -13.13
C ASN A 51 -14.69 10.89 -12.08
N ALA A 52 -14.32 9.61 -12.10
CA ALA A 52 -13.32 9.06 -11.18
C ALA A 52 -11.91 9.62 -11.44
N GLU A 53 -11.53 9.78 -12.71
CA GLU A 53 -10.28 10.45 -13.10
C GLU A 53 -10.25 11.91 -12.60
N GLY A 54 -11.32 12.67 -12.86
CA GLY A 54 -11.42 14.07 -12.43
C GLY A 54 -11.41 14.26 -10.92
N ALA A 55 -12.06 13.35 -10.18
CA ALA A 55 -12.04 13.37 -8.71
C ALA A 55 -10.63 13.08 -8.17
N LEU A 56 -9.93 12.09 -8.74
CA LEU A 56 -8.56 11.76 -8.37
C LEU A 56 -7.62 12.96 -8.62
N ASP A 57 -7.67 13.54 -9.82
CA ASP A 57 -6.85 14.70 -10.17
C ASP A 57 -7.12 15.91 -9.28
N ARG A 58 -8.40 16.16 -8.94
CA ARG A 58 -8.77 17.27 -8.05
C ARG A 58 -8.21 17.07 -6.65
N VAL A 59 -8.27 15.86 -6.10
CA VAL A 59 -7.66 15.55 -4.79
C VAL A 59 -6.14 15.71 -4.85
N GLN A 60 -5.48 15.35 -5.95
CA GLN A 60 -4.05 15.55 -6.10
C GLN A 60 -3.64 17.02 -6.17
N GLN A 61 -4.40 17.85 -6.88
CA GLN A 61 -4.12 19.27 -7.04
C GLN A 61 -4.53 20.09 -5.79
N ARG A 62 -5.59 19.65 -5.11
CA ARG A 62 -6.18 20.33 -3.95
C ARG A 62 -6.45 19.30 -2.85
N PRO A 63 -5.40 18.79 -2.18
CA PRO A 63 -5.56 17.78 -1.14
C PRO A 63 -6.41 18.23 0.05
N GLY A 64 -6.58 19.54 0.28
CA GLY A 64 -7.47 20.08 1.32
C GLY A 64 -8.94 20.19 0.92
N ASP A 65 -9.31 19.88 -0.32
CA ASP A 65 -10.69 19.93 -0.80
C ASP A 65 -11.48 18.71 -0.31
N THR A 66 -12.22 18.87 0.79
CA THR A 66 -13.00 17.79 1.40
C THR A 66 -14.10 17.27 0.49
N ALA A 67 -14.68 18.11 -0.36
CA ALA A 67 -15.70 17.68 -1.31
C ALA A 67 -15.11 16.76 -2.39
N ALA A 68 -13.91 17.07 -2.87
CA ALA A 68 -13.18 16.22 -3.80
C ALA A 68 -12.80 14.87 -3.16
N GLN A 69 -12.40 14.86 -1.88
CA GLN A 69 -12.08 13.62 -1.16
C GLN A 69 -13.32 12.72 -0.99
N GLU A 70 -14.47 13.29 -0.63
CA GLU A 70 -15.72 12.55 -0.52
C GLU A 70 -16.17 11.99 -1.86
N GLU A 71 -16.05 12.78 -2.94
CA GLU A 71 -16.35 12.35 -4.30
C GLU A 71 -15.46 11.18 -4.71
N LEU A 72 -14.15 11.28 -4.50
CA LEU A 72 -13.21 10.20 -4.76
C LEU A 72 -13.53 8.95 -3.92
N THR A 73 -13.92 9.13 -2.65
CA THR A 73 -14.31 8.01 -1.77
C THR A 73 -15.53 7.27 -2.33
N ARG A 74 -16.55 8.00 -2.78
CA ARG A 74 -17.74 7.40 -3.41
C ARG A 74 -17.40 6.64 -4.69
N MET A 75 -16.54 7.20 -5.53
CA MET A 75 -16.10 6.52 -6.77
C MET A 75 -15.29 5.27 -6.46
N LEU A 76 -14.31 5.37 -5.57
CA LEU A 76 -13.49 4.24 -5.14
C LEU A 76 -14.36 3.11 -4.56
N LEU A 77 -15.29 3.46 -3.68
CA LEU A 77 -16.24 2.50 -3.11
C LEU A 77 -17.09 1.82 -4.19
N ALA A 78 -17.61 2.57 -5.17
CA ALA A 78 -18.41 2.02 -6.25
C ALA A 78 -17.62 1.03 -7.12
N HIS A 79 -16.33 1.32 -7.38
CA HIS A 79 -15.44 0.40 -8.10
C HIS A 79 -15.12 -0.85 -7.27
N MET A 80 -14.82 -0.72 -5.98
CA MET A 80 -14.55 -1.87 -5.09
C MET A 80 -15.78 -2.76 -4.87
N LEU A 81 -16.99 -2.20 -4.87
CA LEU A 81 -18.23 -2.99 -4.75
C LEU A 81 -18.49 -3.85 -5.99
N ARG A 82 -18.10 -3.34 -7.16
CA ARG A 82 -18.26 -4.01 -8.47
C ARG A 82 -17.17 -5.03 -8.76
N ASP A 83 -15.98 -4.82 -8.20
CA ASP A 83 -14.79 -5.62 -8.47
C ASP A 83 -14.12 -6.04 -7.16
N ARG A 84 -14.24 -7.32 -6.82
CA ARG A 84 -13.73 -7.90 -5.57
C ARG A 84 -12.22 -8.06 -5.56
N ASP A 85 -11.61 -8.28 -6.72
CA ASP A 85 -10.16 -8.38 -6.83
C ASP A 85 -9.54 -6.99 -6.59
N PHE A 86 -10.18 -5.95 -7.14
CA PHE A 86 -9.79 -4.57 -6.88
C PHE A 86 -9.98 -4.19 -5.41
N GLU A 87 -11.09 -4.59 -4.76
CA GLU A 87 -11.27 -4.42 -3.32
C GLU A 87 -10.11 -5.01 -2.52
N ALA A 88 -9.74 -6.26 -2.81
CA ALA A 88 -8.67 -6.96 -2.11
C ALA A 88 -7.31 -6.28 -2.32
N GLU A 89 -7.04 -5.79 -3.53
CA GLU A 89 -5.82 -5.07 -3.87
C GLU A 89 -5.70 -3.75 -3.09
N ILE A 90 -6.79 -2.96 -3.04
CA ILE A 90 -6.81 -1.70 -2.29
C ILE A 90 -6.67 -1.96 -0.79
N ARG A 91 -7.34 -2.99 -0.25
CA ARG A 91 -7.19 -3.40 1.15
C ARG A 91 -5.73 -3.74 1.46
N SER A 92 -5.10 -4.60 0.67
CA SER A 92 -3.68 -4.97 0.88
C SER A 92 -2.78 -3.75 0.86
N THR A 93 -2.99 -2.82 -0.08
CA THR A 93 -2.19 -1.60 -0.18
C THR A 93 -2.38 -0.69 1.04
N VAL A 94 -3.60 -0.58 1.54
CA VAL A 94 -3.92 0.19 2.75
C VAL A 94 -3.28 -0.46 3.99
N ASP A 95 -3.42 -1.76 4.14
CA ASP A 95 -2.87 -2.51 5.27
C ASP A 95 -1.35 -2.43 5.31
N ASP A 96 -0.68 -2.57 4.17
CA ASP A 96 0.77 -2.40 4.03
C ASP A 96 1.21 -0.98 4.43
N ALA A 97 0.44 0.04 4.02
CA ALA A 97 0.73 1.43 4.37
C ALA A 97 0.57 1.70 5.87
N VAL A 98 -0.47 1.13 6.50
CA VAL A 98 -0.71 1.23 7.94
C VAL A 98 0.39 0.50 8.73
N ALA A 99 0.75 -0.72 8.31
CA ALA A 99 1.82 -1.50 8.93
C ALA A 99 3.17 -0.77 8.86
N ALA A 100 3.49 -0.14 7.72
CA ALA A 100 4.68 0.68 7.56
C ALA A 100 4.68 1.93 8.47
N GLN A 101 3.51 2.47 8.81
CA GLN A 101 3.36 3.63 9.68
C GLN A 101 3.52 3.28 11.17
N GLY A 102 3.13 2.07 11.58
CA GLY A 102 3.37 1.51 12.92
C GLY A 102 4.81 1.08 13.19
N GLY A 103 5.64 0.93 12.15
CA GLY A 103 7.03 0.46 12.21
C GLY A 103 8.07 1.44 12.79
N ARG A 104 7.67 2.62 13.29
CA ARG A 104 8.59 3.52 14.04
C ARG A 104 8.98 2.99 15.43
N SER A 105 8.56 1.79 15.81
CA SER A 105 9.22 1.06 16.89
C SER A 105 10.41 0.28 16.33
N GLN A 106 11.54 1.00 16.21
CA GLN A 106 12.89 0.49 16.39
C GLN A 106 13.13 -0.97 15.93
N VAL A 107 13.31 -1.20 14.63
CA VAL A 107 14.15 -2.34 14.20
C VAL A 107 15.58 -1.98 14.60
N ASN A 108 15.89 -2.19 15.88
CA ASN A 108 17.27 -2.26 16.36
C ASN A 108 17.94 -3.36 15.55
N ALA A 109 18.84 -2.97 14.65
CA ALA A 109 19.80 -3.86 13.98
C ALA A 109 20.79 -4.52 14.96
N ALA A 110 20.39 -4.77 16.20
CA ALA A 110 21.07 -5.58 17.20
C ALA A 110 20.46 -6.99 17.34
N VAL A 111 19.29 -7.25 16.74
CA VAL A 111 18.60 -8.56 16.80
C VAL A 111 18.84 -9.43 15.54
N ILE A 112 19.63 -8.97 14.57
CA ILE A 112 20.25 -9.88 13.58
C ILE A 112 21.59 -10.37 14.16
N LYS A 113 21.52 -11.08 15.28
CA LYS A 113 22.66 -11.85 15.81
C LYS A 113 22.31 -13.30 16.16
N ASN A 114 21.06 -13.70 15.94
CA ASN A 114 20.57 -15.07 16.17
C ASN A 114 19.81 -15.61 14.95
N ALA A 115 20.27 -15.31 13.73
CA ALA A 115 20.09 -16.30 12.66
C ALA A 115 20.98 -17.48 13.03
N GLN A 116 20.47 -18.36 13.91
CA GLN A 116 21.05 -19.67 14.13
C GLN A 116 20.96 -20.37 12.78
N VAL A 117 22.09 -20.39 12.08
CA VAL A 117 22.32 -21.30 10.96
C VAL A 117 22.10 -22.70 11.53
N PHE A 118 20.96 -23.28 11.21
CA PHE A 118 20.72 -24.70 11.36
C PHE A 118 21.70 -25.41 10.40
N ASN A 119 22.93 -25.65 10.86
CA ASN A 119 23.79 -26.64 10.26
C ASN A 119 23.30 -28.00 10.75
N GLU A 120 22.23 -28.51 10.14
CA GLU A 120 21.93 -29.93 10.25
C GLU A 120 23.08 -30.68 9.58
N LYS A 121 23.80 -31.46 10.39
CA LYS A 121 24.91 -32.28 9.96
C LYS A 121 24.30 -33.42 9.13
N VAL A 122 24.35 -33.31 7.80
CA VAL A 122 23.95 -34.40 6.91
C VAL A 122 24.97 -35.53 7.07
N GLU A 123 24.68 -36.48 7.96
CA GLU A 123 25.37 -37.77 8.00
C GLU A 123 24.77 -38.68 6.93
N VAL A 124 25.42 -38.74 5.78
CA VAL A 124 25.18 -39.80 4.80
C VAL A 124 25.86 -41.07 5.32
N GLN A 125 25.12 -41.90 6.05
CA GLN A 125 25.52 -43.30 6.25
C GLN A 125 25.05 -44.12 5.05
N GLY A 126 25.95 -44.28 4.09
CA GLY A 126 25.85 -45.28 3.05
C GLY A 126 27.15 -46.07 3.01
N ASP A 127 27.20 -47.21 3.70
CA ASP A 127 28.28 -48.17 3.44
C ASP A 127 28.00 -48.84 2.10
N TRP A 128 28.73 -48.34 1.11
CA TRP A 128 28.91 -48.91 -0.21
C TRP A 128 29.59 -50.28 -0.10
N ASN A 129 28.89 -51.31 -0.55
CA ASN A 129 29.44 -52.63 -0.75
C ASN A 129 30.32 -52.61 -2.01
N ILE A 130 31.65 -52.64 -1.85
CA ILE A 130 32.59 -52.93 -2.93
C ILE A 130 33.42 -54.14 -2.52
N SER A 131 33.23 -55.22 -3.29
CA SER A 131 34.06 -56.44 -3.41
C SER A 131 34.06 -57.40 -2.22
#